data_AF-A0A956SAE4-F1
#
_entry.id   AF-A0A956SAE4-F1
#
_cell.length_a   1.000
_cell.length_b   1.000
_cell.length_c   1.000
_cell.angle_alpha   90.00
_cell.angle_beta   90.00
_cell.angle_gamma   90.00
#
_symmetry.space_group_name_H-M   'P 1'
#
loop_
_entity.id
_entity.type
_entity.pdbx_description
1 polymer ?
#
loop_
_entity_poly.entity_id
_entity_poly.type
_entity_poly.pdbx_seq_one_letter_code
_entity_poly.pdbx_strand_id
1 'polypeptide(L)'
;YGTEDWAQRHRAGPVALLFVHPAGVEPAMGNTLAEGAAHFLASALLLVALLRLVGPPATFAARFGLIVAIAFFAAFVRYGADAVWWYVPGDYAAFGTIVMVVSWALAGLPIAALVRTRT
;
A
#
# COMPACT_ATOMS: atom_id res chain seq x y z
N TYR A 1 -11.21 32.81 3.40
CA TYR A 1 -12.24 32.08 2.62
C TYR A 1 -13.42 31.81 3.54
N GLY A 2 -14.65 32.19 3.15
CA GLY A 2 -15.87 31.94 3.94
C GLY A 2 -16.36 30.50 3.76
N THR A 3 -17.04 29.95 4.76
CA THR A 3 -17.58 28.57 4.76
C THR A 3 -18.59 28.32 3.64
N GLU A 4 -19.33 29.35 3.22
CA GLU A 4 -20.31 29.28 2.12
C GLU A 4 -19.65 29.13 0.73
N ASP A 5 -18.58 29.88 0.44
CA ASP A 5 -17.84 29.80 -0.83
C ASP A 5 -17.19 28.41 -1.01
N TRP A 6 -16.63 27.85 0.07
CA TRP A 6 -16.13 26.47 0.05
C TRP A 6 -17.24 25.45 -0.25
N ALA A 7 -18.39 25.53 0.44
CA ALA A 7 -19.50 24.60 0.25
C ALA A 7 -20.12 24.68 -1.15
N GLN A 8 -20.15 25.86 -1.76
CA GLN A 8 -20.66 26.05 -3.11
C GLN A 8 -19.73 25.44 -4.17
N ARG A 9 -18.41 25.65 -4.04
CA ARG A 9 -17.40 25.03 -4.91
C ARG A 9 -17.37 23.51 -4.77
N HIS A 10 -17.48 23.00 -3.55
CA HIS A 10 -17.52 21.55 -3.30
C HIS A 10 -18.72 20.87 -3.96
N ARG A 11 -19.88 21.55 -3.99
CA ARG A 11 -21.09 21.08 -4.69
C ARG A 11 -21.00 21.20 -6.21
N ALA A 12 -20.28 22.19 -6.73
CA ALA A 12 -20.10 22.39 -8.17
C ALA A 12 -19.10 21.38 -8.78
N GLY A 13 -18.16 20.85 -7.98
CA GLY A 13 -17.09 19.95 -8.43
C GLY A 13 -16.04 20.65 -9.31
N PRO A 14 -15.05 19.91 -9.86
CA PRO A 14 -14.67 18.53 -9.54
C PRO A 14 -13.99 18.43 -8.16
N VAL A 15 -14.15 17.29 -7.50
CA VAL A 15 -13.67 17.02 -6.13
C VAL A 15 -12.37 16.20 -6.08
N ALA A 16 -11.76 15.93 -7.24
CA ALA A 16 -10.59 15.07 -7.37
C ALA A 16 -9.39 15.80 -7.99
N LEU A 17 -8.19 15.33 -7.67
CA LEU A 17 -6.93 15.78 -8.26
C LEU A 17 -6.67 15.02 -9.57
N LEU A 18 -6.55 15.76 -10.67
CA LEU A 18 -6.10 15.22 -11.95
C LEU A 18 -4.65 15.67 -12.21
N PHE A 19 -3.73 14.72 -12.26
CA PHE A 19 -2.37 14.98 -12.69
C PHE A 19 -2.27 14.83 -14.20
N VAL A 20 -2.08 15.95 -14.90
CA VAL A 20 -1.90 16.00 -16.35
C VAL A 20 -0.47 16.39 -16.66
N HIS A 21 0.21 15.59 -17.49
CA HIS A 21 1.51 15.94 -18.08
C HIS A 21 1.26 16.48 -19.50
N PRO A 22 1.27 17.81 -19.72
CA PRO A 22 0.81 18.40 -20.98
C PRO A 22 1.68 18.02 -22.17
N ALA A 23 2.97 17.78 -21.94
CA ALA A 23 3.94 17.34 -22.95
C ALA A 23 3.99 15.81 -23.12
N GLY A 24 3.17 15.06 -22.38
CA GLY A 24 3.29 13.62 -22.27
C GLY A 24 4.52 13.19 -21.47
N VAL A 25 4.75 11.88 -21.43
CA VAL A 25 5.92 11.25 -20.81
C VAL A 25 6.39 10.15 -21.77
N GLU A 26 7.70 10.07 -22.02
CA GLU A 26 8.23 9.03 -22.90
C GLU A 26 7.99 7.64 -22.27
N PRO A 27 7.46 6.65 -23.01
CA PRO A 27 7.22 5.32 -22.47
C PRO A 27 8.53 4.63 -22.04
N ALA A 28 8.78 4.56 -20.73
CA ALA A 28 10.00 3.99 -20.16
C ALA A 28 9.73 2.69 -19.36
N MET A 29 9.06 1.72 -19.99
CA MET A 29 8.61 0.49 -19.32
C MET A 29 9.73 -0.25 -18.56
N GLY A 30 10.93 -0.34 -19.15
CA GLY A 30 12.08 -0.98 -18.52
C GLY A 30 12.50 -0.29 -17.22
N ASN A 31 12.55 1.03 -17.21
CA ASN A 31 12.92 1.81 -16.02
C ASN A 31 11.84 1.72 -14.95
N THR A 32 10.57 1.84 -15.32
CA THR A 32 9.44 1.73 -14.39
C THR A 32 9.41 0.37 -13.70
N LEU A 33 9.67 -0.72 -14.43
CA LEU A 33 9.75 -2.06 -13.85
C LEU A 33 10.94 -2.20 -12.88
N ALA A 34 12.11 -1.66 -13.23
CA ALA A 34 13.28 -1.70 -12.38
C ALA A 34 13.08 -0.90 -11.07
N GLU A 35 12.52 0.30 -11.18
CA GLU A 35 12.17 1.15 -10.03
C GLU A 35 11.11 0.46 -9.14
N GLY A 36 10.08 -0.11 -9.75
CA GLY A 36 9.05 -0.86 -9.04
C GLY A 36 9.63 -2.07 -8.30
N ALA A 37 10.49 -2.85 -8.95
CA ALA A 37 11.17 -3.99 -8.33
C ALA A 37 12.08 -3.56 -7.16
N ALA A 38 12.85 -2.48 -7.33
CA ALA A 38 13.68 -1.93 -6.27
C ALA A 38 12.84 -1.45 -5.08
N HIS A 39 11.71 -0.80 -5.33
CA HIS A 39 10.77 -0.35 -4.30
C HIS A 39 10.16 -1.53 -3.53
N PHE A 40 9.76 -2.61 -4.23
CA PHE A 40 9.25 -3.82 -3.58
C PHE A 40 10.31 -4.51 -2.74
N LEU A 41 11.56 -4.59 -3.23
CA LEU A 41 12.66 -5.15 -2.46
C LEU A 41 12.92 -4.35 -1.19
N ALA A 42 13.00 -3.02 -1.28
CA ALA A 42 13.17 -2.14 -0.12
C ALA A 42 12.03 -2.33 0.91
N SER A 43 10.80 -2.44 0.43
CA SER A 43 9.62 -2.67 1.27
C SER A 43 9.66 -4.03 1.98
N ALA A 44 10.10 -5.08 1.29
CA ALA A 44 10.29 -6.40 1.90
C ALA A 44 11.38 -6.39 2.97
N LEU A 45 12.49 -5.67 2.74
CA LEU A 45 13.56 -5.50 3.73
C LEU A 45 13.08 -4.72 4.96
N LEU A 46 12.25 -3.68 4.76
CA LEU A 46 11.60 -2.98 5.88
C LEU A 46 10.73 -3.92 6.70
N LEU A 47 9.96 -4.78 6.06
CA LEU A 47 9.11 -5.76 6.74
C LEU A 47 9.94 -6.77 7.55
N VAL A 48 11.08 -7.24 7.00
CA VAL A 48 12.05 -8.05 7.73
C VAL A 48 12.58 -7.30 8.97
N ALA A 49 12.91 -6.02 8.84
CA ALA A 49 13.37 -5.20 9.96
C ALA A 49 12.30 -5.07 11.05
N LEU A 50 11.06 -4.80 10.68
CA LEU A 50 9.91 -4.74 11.59
C LEU A 50 9.69 -6.07 12.32
N LEU A 51 9.78 -7.19 11.60
CA LEU A 51 9.64 -8.52 12.20
C LEU A 51 10.72 -8.82 13.23
N ARG A 52 11.93 -8.28 13.07
CA ARG A 52 13.02 -8.44 14.06
C ARG A 52 12.81 -7.63 15.33
N LEU A 53 11.94 -6.62 15.32
CA LEU A 53 11.56 -5.86 16.51
C LEU A 53 10.53 -6.62 17.37
N VAL A 54 9.86 -7.61 16.79
CA VAL A 54 8.99 -8.53 17.52
C VAL A 54 9.89 -9.52 18.26
N GLY A 55 9.75 -9.59 19.58
CA GLY A 55 10.65 -10.32 20.49
C GLY A 55 10.80 -11.85 20.24
N PRO A 56 11.44 -12.57 21.17
CA PRO A 56 11.91 -13.96 20.96
C PRO A 56 10.77 -14.99 20.78
N PRO A 57 11.12 -16.22 20.37
CA PRO A 57 11.03 -16.65 18.98
C PRO A 57 9.58 -16.74 18.48
N ALA A 58 9.17 -15.76 17.68
CA ALA A 58 7.89 -15.81 17.00
C ALA A 58 7.84 -17.03 16.05
N THR A 59 6.83 -17.88 16.20
CA THR A 59 6.60 -19.03 15.31
C THR A 59 6.45 -18.56 13.86
N PHE A 60 6.57 -19.49 12.90
CA PHE A 60 6.26 -19.15 11.50
C PHE A 60 4.87 -18.51 11.35
N ALA A 61 3.86 -19.09 12.02
CA ALA A 61 2.50 -18.57 12.00
C ALA A 61 2.38 -17.14 12.56
N ALA A 62 3.11 -16.82 13.65
CA ALA A 62 3.11 -15.48 14.21
C ALA A 62 3.78 -14.46 13.26
N ARG A 63 4.91 -14.82 12.66
CA ARG A 63 5.62 -13.97 11.68
C ARG A 63 4.75 -13.73 10.44
N PHE A 64 4.20 -14.79 9.88
CA PHE A 64 3.32 -14.71 8.71
C PHE A 64 2.04 -13.93 9.01
N GLY A 65 1.39 -14.22 10.14
CA GLY A 65 0.19 -13.51 10.58
C GLY A 65 0.43 -12.00 10.74
N LEU A 66 1.59 -11.60 11.26
CA LEU A 66 1.94 -10.19 11.35
C LEU A 66 2.13 -9.54 9.98
N ILE A 67 2.77 -10.22 9.03
CA ILE A 67 2.93 -9.73 7.65
C ILE A 67 1.55 -9.47 7.02
N VAL A 68 0.63 -10.43 7.15
CA VAL A 68 -0.74 -10.29 6.64
C VAL A 68 -1.48 -9.14 7.33
N ALA A 69 -1.35 -9.00 8.66
CA ALA A 69 -1.96 -7.89 9.39
C ALA A 69 -1.42 -6.53 8.95
N ILE A 70 -0.11 -6.41 8.71
CA ILE A 70 0.51 -5.19 8.17
C ILE A 70 -0.02 -4.88 6.77
N ALA A 71 -0.16 -5.89 5.91
CA ALA A 71 -0.73 -5.71 4.56
C ALA A 71 -2.18 -5.23 4.61
N PHE A 72 -3.00 -5.79 5.50
CA PHE A 72 -4.37 -5.32 5.73
C PHE A 72 -4.41 -3.89 6.25
N PHE A 73 -3.56 -3.56 7.24
CA PHE A 73 -3.45 -2.19 7.76
C PHE A 73 -3.07 -1.21 6.65
N ALA A 74 -2.04 -1.52 5.87
CA ALA A 74 -1.62 -0.70 4.74
C ALA A 74 -2.76 -0.54 3.71
N ALA A 75 -3.54 -1.60 3.46
CA ALA A 75 -4.66 -1.57 2.53
C ALA A 75 -5.81 -0.71 3.01
N PHE A 76 -6.12 -0.81 4.29
CA PHE A 76 -7.15 0.01 4.90
C PHE A 76 -6.75 1.50 4.88
N VAL A 77 -5.51 1.81 5.25
CA VAL A 77 -5.00 3.19 5.23
C VAL A 77 -4.89 3.74 3.81
N ARG A 78 -4.52 2.93 2.81
CA ARG A 78 -4.33 3.42 1.44
C ARG A 78 -5.63 3.49 0.65
N TYR A 79 -6.37 2.39 0.53
CA TYR A 79 -7.56 2.30 -0.33
C TYR A 79 -8.83 2.72 0.40
N GLY A 80 -8.91 2.47 1.71
CA GLY A 80 -9.99 3.02 2.54
C GLY A 80 -9.95 4.54 2.59
N ALA A 81 -8.75 5.13 2.71
CA ALA A 81 -8.59 6.57 2.62
C ALA A 81 -9.00 7.12 1.24
N ASP A 82 -8.68 6.43 0.14
CA ASP A 82 -9.11 6.85 -1.19
C ASP A 82 -10.63 6.88 -1.35
N ALA A 83 -11.32 5.85 -0.84
CA ALA A 83 -12.78 5.83 -0.89
C ALA A 83 -13.40 6.95 -0.03
N VAL A 84 -12.81 7.26 1.13
CA VAL A 84 -13.36 8.25 2.07
C VAL A 84 -13.01 9.69 1.67
N TRP A 85 -11.74 9.97 1.39
CA TRP A 85 -11.23 11.34 1.20
C TRP A 85 -11.22 11.77 -0.26
N TRP A 86 -11.05 10.81 -1.18
CA TRP A 86 -10.91 11.07 -2.61
C TRP A 86 -12.11 10.57 -3.42
N TYR A 87 -13.14 10.06 -2.75
CA TYR A 87 -14.38 9.56 -3.35
C TYR A 87 -14.14 8.52 -4.45
N VAL A 88 -13.05 7.76 -4.34
CA VAL A 88 -12.72 6.70 -5.29
C VAL A 88 -13.77 5.60 -5.17
N PRO A 89 -14.22 4.98 -6.29
CA PRO A 89 -15.21 3.92 -6.25
C PRO A 89 -14.87 2.78 -5.29
N GLY A 90 -15.86 2.30 -4.53
CA GLY A 90 -15.65 1.29 -3.49
C GLY A 90 -15.19 -0.06 -4.02
N ASP A 91 -15.57 -0.41 -5.25
CA ASP A 91 -15.10 -1.59 -5.98
C ASP A 91 -13.61 -1.51 -6.34
N TYR A 92 -13.13 -0.34 -6.77
CA TYR A 92 -11.69 -0.08 -6.95
C TYR A 92 -10.94 -0.25 -5.63
N ALA A 93 -11.44 0.36 -4.56
CA ALA A 93 -10.81 0.25 -3.24
C ALA A 93 -10.77 -1.21 -2.77
N ALA A 94 -11.88 -1.95 -2.91
CA ALA A 94 -11.96 -3.36 -2.55
C ALA A 94 -10.99 -4.22 -3.36
N PHE A 95 -10.93 -4.03 -4.69
CA PHE A 95 -10.00 -4.74 -5.55
C PHE A 95 -8.54 -4.44 -5.17
N GLY A 96 -8.19 -3.17 -4.96
CA GLY A 96 -6.87 -2.76 -4.51
C GLY A 96 -6.48 -3.39 -3.17
N THR A 97 -7.42 -3.43 -2.21
CA THR A 97 -7.21 -4.12 -0.93
C THR A 97 -6.93 -5.61 -1.13
N ILE A 98 -7.73 -6.31 -1.93
CA ILE A 98 -7.55 -7.74 -2.20
C ILE A 98 -6.18 -7.99 -2.83
N VAL A 99 -5.84 -7.25 -3.89
CA VAL A 99 -4.55 -7.39 -4.57
C VAL A 99 -3.41 -7.17 -3.58
N MET A 100 -3.46 -6.10 -2.77
CA MET A 100 -2.38 -5.81 -1.84
C MET A 100 -2.22 -6.89 -0.76
N VAL A 101 -3.32 -7.33 -0.14
CA VAL A 101 -3.27 -8.37 0.89
C VAL A 101 -2.76 -9.69 0.31
N VAL A 102 -3.27 -10.11 -0.85
CA VAL A 102 -2.87 -11.38 -1.47
C VAL A 102 -1.41 -11.33 -1.92
N SER A 103 -0.96 -10.25 -2.58
CA SER A 103 0.43 -10.09 -3.00
C SER A 103 1.40 -10.14 -1.82
N TRP A 104 1.10 -9.44 -0.72
CA TRP A 104 1.96 -9.44 0.47
C TRP A 104 1.85 -10.71 1.31
N ALA A 105 0.71 -11.40 1.30
CA ALA A 105 0.62 -12.74 1.86
C ALA A 105 1.56 -13.70 1.11
N LEU A 106 1.55 -13.69 -0.23
CA LEU A 106 2.45 -14.53 -1.03
C LEU A 106 3.93 -14.17 -0.80
N ALA A 107 4.27 -12.88 -0.80
CA ALA A 107 5.62 -12.42 -0.47
C ALA A 107 6.02 -12.73 0.98
N GLY A 108 5.04 -12.79 1.88
CA GLY A 108 5.23 -13.07 3.31
C GLY A 108 5.68 -14.50 3.59
N LEU A 109 5.37 -15.47 2.73
CA LEU A 109 5.79 -16.86 2.90
C LEU A 109 7.32 -17.02 2.99
N PRO A 110 8.11 -16.58 1.98
CA PRO A 110 9.56 -16.67 2.07
C PRO A 110 10.13 -15.76 3.17
N ILE A 111 9.56 -14.58 3.40
CA ILE A 111 10.01 -13.67 4.47
C ILE A 111 9.87 -14.33 5.85
N ALA A 112 8.68 -14.84 6.16
CA ALA A 112 8.42 -15.52 7.43
C ALA A 112 9.27 -16.80 7.58
N ALA A 113 9.59 -17.49 6.48
CA ALA A 113 10.48 -18.64 6.53
C ALA A 113 11.94 -18.24 6.84
N LEU A 114 12.45 -17.18 6.21
CA LEU A 114 13.86 -16.76 6.29
C LEU A 114 14.21 -15.97 7.57
N VAL A 115 13.25 -15.25 8.16
CA VAL A 115 13.48 -14.46 9.38
C VAL A 115 13.53 -15.39 10.60
N ARG A 116 14.59 -16.19 10.74
CA ARG A 116 14.85 -16.96 11.96
C ARG A 116 15.20 -16.00 13.09
N THR A 117 14.33 -15.94 14.11
CA THR A 117 14.71 -15.38 15.42
C THR A 117 15.78 -16.29 16.00
N ARG A 118 17.02 -15.81 16.09
CA ARG A 118 18.10 -16.53 16.78
C ARG A 118 17.68 -16.68 18.25
N THR A 119 17.67 -17.94 18.72
CA THR A 119 17.64 -18.30 20.14
C THR A 119 18.85 -17.74 20.85
#